data_AF-A0AAJ5Z3U6-F1
#
_entry.id   AF-A0AAJ5Z3U6-F1
#
_cell.length_a   1.000
_cell.length_b   1.000
_cell.length_c   1.000
_cell.angle_alpha   90.00
_cell.angle_beta   90.00
_cell.angle_gamma   90.00
#
_symmetry.space_group_name_H-M   'P 1'
#
loop_
_entity.id
_entity.type
_entity.pdbx_description
1 polymer ?
#
loop_
_entity_poly.entity_id
_entity_poly.type
_entity_poly.pdbx_seq_one_letter_code
_entity_poly.pdbx_strand_id
1 'polypeptide(L)'
;MAQTDKLSVYPEADKELTVVETHTELERQVSRARQAVQSFSAKFLGSVRSGVNSVIKTEDKVEDRVSSLLAKNENLTPNGLYVGVLTLASMVFTRHRAFPIRWIVPPVVLVASMRYFLPGTSDNIADYYEMKEEALSKPFSEARRAQWARAKQFWYTGIDHFQMTREKLAGTWMSSVRGLEDSTGLQVSSILAGSDATPSATPNSVEPKQARKLV
;
A
#
# COMPACT_ATOMS: atom_id res chain seq x y z
N MET A 1 -81.02 40.84 -64.16
CA MET A 1 -81.62 40.07 -63.04
C MET A 1 -80.74 40.29 -61.83
N ALA A 2 -81.13 41.20 -60.94
CA ALA A 2 -80.39 41.52 -59.72
C ALA A 2 -81.14 40.86 -58.55
N GLN A 3 -80.51 39.90 -57.88
CA GLN A 3 -80.98 39.43 -56.58
C GLN A 3 -80.53 40.45 -55.53
N THR A 4 -81.52 40.96 -54.81
CA THR A 4 -81.40 41.96 -53.76
C THR A 4 -80.81 41.29 -52.53
N ASP A 5 -79.68 41.81 -52.07
CA ASP A 5 -79.00 41.37 -50.86
C ASP A 5 -79.87 41.67 -49.64
N LYS A 6 -80.29 40.62 -48.94
CA LYS A 6 -81.23 40.70 -47.80
C LYS A 6 -80.40 40.84 -46.53
N LEU A 7 -80.30 42.05 -45.97
CA LEU A 7 -79.60 42.26 -44.69
C LEU A 7 -80.28 41.44 -43.58
N SER A 8 -79.51 40.58 -42.90
CA SER A 8 -79.95 39.83 -41.73
C SER A 8 -80.07 40.75 -40.51
N VAL A 9 -81.18 40.62 -39.78
CA VAL A 9 -81.52 41.45 -38.59
C VAL A 9 -81.12 40.76 -37.27
N TYR A 10 -80.57 39.56 -37.32
CA TYR A 10 -80.08 38.84 -36.14
C TYR A 10 -78.57 39.02 -36.01
N PRO A 11 -78.04 39.25 -34.80
CA PRO A 11 -76.61 39.15 -34.58
C PRO A 11 -76.16 37.74 -34.97
N GLU A 12 -75.23 37.62 -35.91
CA GLU A 12 -74.62 36.34 -36.24
C GLU A 12 -73.99 35.76 -34.97
N ALA A 13 -74.21 34.46 -34.73
CA ALA A 13 -73.65 33.77 -33.56
C ALA A 13 -72.12 33.93 -33.56
N ASP A 14 -71.56 34.29 -32.40
CA ASP A 14 -70.12 34.47 -32.22
C ASP A 14 -69.37 33.29 -32.83
N LYS A 15 -68.64 33.59 -33.91
CA LYS A 15 -67.88 32.62 -34.69
C LYS A 15 -66.86 31.99 -33.74
N GLU A 16 -66.95 30.69 -33.53
CA GLU A 16 -66.03 29.95 -32.66
C GLU A 16 -64.61 30.05 -33.23
N LEU A 17 -63.82 30.98 -32.68
CA LEU A 17 -62.43 31.21 -33.05
C LEU A 17 -61.62 30.00 -32.61
N THR A 18 -61.37 29.07 -33.55
CA THR A 18 -60.32 28.08 -33.37
C THR A 18 -58.99 28.81 -33.45
N VAL A 19 -58.39 29.05 -32.29
CA VAL A 19 -57.03 29.57 -32.16
C VAL A 19 -56.09 28.53 -32.76
N VAL A 20 -55.83 28.65 -34.06
CA VAL A 20 -54.73 27.95 -34.69
C VAL A 20 -53.48 28.67 -34.22
N GLU A 21 -52.83 28.13 -33.20
CA GLU A 21 -51.50 28.56 -32.75
C GLU A 21 -50.53 28.35 -33.90
N THR A 22 -50.40 29.36 -34.75
CA THR A 22 -49.37 29.44 -35.77
C THR A 22 -48.06 29.73 -35.04
N HIS A 23 -47.46 28.68 -34.47
CA HIS A 23 -46.12 28.77 -33.91
C HIS A 23 -45.20 29.35 -34.97
N THR A 24 -44.76 30.58 -34.74
CA THR A 24 -43.86 31.26 -35.65
C THR A 24 -42.54 30.50 -35.69
N GLU A 25 -41.86 30.51 -36.84
CA GLU A 25 -40.56 29.83 -36.99
C GLU A 25 -39.54 30.26 -35.91
N LEU A 26 -39.67 31.49 -35.39
CA LEU A 26 -38.90 32.03 -34.28
C LEU A 26 -39.20 31.31 -32.95
N GLU A 27 -40.46 31.07 -32.62
CA GLU A 27 -40.85 30.36 -31.39
C GLU A 27 -40.31 28.93 -31.37
N ARG A 28 -40.36 28.24 -32.52
CA ARG A 28 -39.79 26.90 -32.70
C ARG A 28 -38.26 26.90 -32.53
N GLN A 29 -37.57 27.92 -33.04
CA GLN A 29 -36.13 28.07 -32.89
C GLN A 29 -35.72 28.38 -31.45
N VAL A 30 -36.44 29.27 -30.75
CA VAL A 30 -36.21 29.59 -29.34
C VAL A 30 -36.49 28.37 -28.46
N SER A 31 -37.55 27.63 -28.75
CA SER A 31 -37.88 26.38 -28.04
C SER A 31 -36.78 25.33 -28.20
N ARG A 32 -36.30 25.11 -29.45
CA ARG A 32 -35.16 24.23 -29.73
C ARG A 32 -33.89 24.68 -29.02
N ALA A 33 -33.60 25.98 -29.03
CA ALA A 33 -32.42 26.54 -28.37
C ALA A 33 -32.48 26.31 -26.85
N ARG A 34 -33.62 26.59 -26.22
CA ARG A 34 -33.84 26.35 -24.79
C ARG A 34 -33.68 24.87 -24.44
N GLN A 35 -34.28 23.98 -25.24
CA GLN A 35 -34.23 22.55 -25.02
C GLN A 35 -32.81 21.98 -25.25
N ALA A 36 -32.06 22.53 -26.21
CA ALA A 36 -30.65 22.21 -26.41
C ALA A 36 -29.80 22.64 -25.22
N VAL A 37 -29.98 23.87 -24.69
CA VAL A 37 -29.25 24.36 -23.53
C VAL A 37 -29.58 23.54 -22.27
N GLN A 38 -30.86 23.25 -22.05
CA GLN A 38 -31.31 22.48 -20.89
C GLN A 38 -30.84 21.04 -20.96
N SER A 39 -30.89 20.40 -22.13
CA SER A 39 -30.39 19.03 -22.31
C SER A 39 -28.87 18.96 -22.22
N PHE A 40 -28.13 19.94 -22.70
CA PHE A 40 -26.67 20.02 -22.56
C PHE A 40 -26.28 20.19 -21.08
N SER A 41 -26.95 21.09 -20.37
CA SER A 41 -26.73 21.31 -18.93
C SER A 41 -27.05 20.05 -18.12
N ALA A 42 -28.16 19.38 -18.42
CA ALA A 42 -28.53 18.13 -17.76
C ALA A 42 -27.54 16.99 -18.05
N LYS A 43 -27.05 16.86 -19.29
CA LYS A 43 -26.02 15.88 -19.66
C LYS A 43 -24.68 16.17 -18.98
N PHE A 44 -24.27 17.44 -18.92
CA PHE A 44 -23.02 17.84 -18.24
C PHE A 44 -23.07 17.53 -16.75
N LEU A 45 -24.14 17.95 -16.06
CA LEU A 45 -24.36 17.63 -14.65
C LEU A 45 -24.46 16.12 -14.42
N GLY A 46 -25.11 15.39 -15.34
CA GLY A 46 -25.19 13.94 -15.32
C GLY A 46 -23.82 13.26 -15.44
N SER A 47 -22.95 13.73 -16.34
CA SER A 47 -21.59 13.20 -16.51
C SER A 47 -20.70 13.49 -15.29
N VAL A 48 -20.77 14.70 -14.72
CA VAL A 48 -20.04 15.04 -13.50
C VAL A 48 -20.52 14.17 -12.34
N ARG A 49 -21.83 14.05 -12.15
CA ARG A 49 -22.40 13.20 -11.09
C ARG A 49 -22.07 11.73 -11.30
N SER A 50 -22.06 11.25 -12.54
CA SER A 50 -21.65 9.87 -12.88
C SER A 50 -20.16 9.63 -12.58
N GLY A 51 -19.30 10.61 -12.89
CA GLY A 51 -17.88 10.58 -12.54
C GLY A 51 -17.67 10.50 -11.03
N VAL A 52 -18.31 11.40 -10.27
CA VAL A 52 -18.26 11.40 -8.79
C VAL A 52 -18.78 10.08 -8.23
N ASN A 53 -19.93 9.59 -8.71
CA ASN A 53 -20.48 8.30 -8.27
C ASN A 53 -19.54 7.13 -8.59
N SER A 54 -18.77 7.20 -9.68
CA SER A 54 -17.79 6.15 -10.03
C SER A 54 -16.58 6.18 -9.10
N VAL A 55 -16.13 7.37 -8.69
CA VAL A 55 -15.08 7.53 -7.69
C VAL A 55 -15.54 7.00 -6.34
N ILE A 56 -16.71 7.42 -5.86
CA ILE A 56 -17.28 6.95 -4.59
C ILE A 56 -17.43 5.43 -4.60
N LYS A 57 -18.01 4.85 -5.65
CA LYS A 57 -18.12 3.38 -5.77
C LYS A 57 -16.77 2.67 -5.83
N THR A 58 -15.72 3.34 -6.29
CA THR A 58 -14.37 2.76 -6.30
C THR A 58 -13.77 2.84 -4.91
N GLU A 59 -13.98 3.95 -4.21
CA GLU A 59 -13.58 4.15 -2.82
C GLU A 59 -14.26 3.13 -1.90
N ASP A 60 -15.59 2.99 -1.97
CA ASP A 60 -16.36 2.01 -1.19
C ASP A 60 -15.82 0.59 -1.41
N LYS A 61 -15.56 0.22 -2.67
CA LYS A 61 -14.99 -1.10 -2.99
C LYS A 61 -13.58 -1.29 -2.43
N VAL A 62 -12.77 -0.24 -2.42
CA VAL A 62 -11.42 -0.29 -1.87
C VAL A 62 -11.49 -0.34 -0.35
N GLU A 63 -12.37 0.42 0.29
CA GLU A 63 -12.58 0.40 1.73
C GLU A 63 -13.05 -0.97 2.19
N ASP A 64 -14.10 -1.52 1.56
CA ASP A 64 -14.59 -2.88 1.83
C ASP A 64 -13.47 -3.90 1.65
N ARG A 65 -12.64 -3.74 0.61
CA ARG A 65 -11.54 -4.67 0.34
C ARG A 65 -10.44 -4.55 1.38
N VAL A 66 -10.00 -3.35 1.70
CA VAL A 66 -8.96 -3.09 2.69
C VAL A 66 -9.44 -3.57 4.06
N SER A 67 -10.67 -3.25 4.44
CA SER A 67 -11.32 -3.73 5.66
C SER A 67 -11.40 -5.27 5.71
N SER A 68 -11.63 -5.93 4.58
CA SER A 68 -11.64 -7.40 4.51
C SER A 68 -10.26 -8.05 4.64
N LEU A 69 -9.19 -7.35 4.24
CA LEU A 69 -7.81 -7.86 4.30
C LEU A 69 -7.15 -7.56 5.65
N LEU A 70 -7.59 -6.50 6.32
CA LEU A 70 -7.11 -6.13 7.65
C LEU A 70 -7.54 -7.17 8.69
N ALA A 71 -6.56 -7.72 9.41
CA ALA A 71 -6.82 -8.68 10.47
C ALA A 71 -7.48 -7.96 11.66
N LYS A 72 -8.73 -8.30 11.99
CA LYS A 72 -9.53 -7.63 13.05
C LYS A 72 -8.96 -7.80 14.46
N ASN A 73 -8.05 -8.75 14.64
CA ASN A 73 -7.36 -9.05 15.90
C ASN A 73 -6.03 -8.30 16.08
N GLU A 74 -5.62 -7.47 15.12
CA GLU A 74 -4.37 -6.70 15.19
C GLU A 74 -4.64 -5.21 15.43
N ASN A 75 -3.85 -4.59 16.31
CA ASN A 75 -3.93 -3.15 16.57
C ASN A 75 -3.17 -2.36 15.49
N LEU A 76 -3.91 -1.79 14.54
CA LEU A 76 -3.36 -1.04 13.41
C LEU A 76 -2.75 0.31 13.81
N THR A 77 -3.30 0.98 14.80
CA THR A 77 -2.91 2.33 15.22
C THR A 77 -1.47 2.42 15.73
N PRO A 78 -0.96 1.51 16.59
CA PRO A 78 0.46 1.50 16.94
C PRO A 78 1.33 0.81 15.87
N ASN A 79 0.90 -0.36 15.35
CA ASN A 79 1.75 -1.19 14.48
C ASN A 79 1.94 -0.58 13.09
N GLY A 80 0.88 -0.01 12.50
CA GLY A 80 0.96 0.70 11.22
C GLY A 80 1.85 1.95 11.32
N LEU A 81 1.86 2.62 12.48
CA LEU A 81 2.75 3.74 12.73
C LEU A 81 4.21 3.29 12.81
N TYR A 82 4.52 2.15 13.44
CA TYR A 82 5.88 1.59 13.46
C TYR A 82 6.37 1.22 12.05
N VAL A 83 5.52 0.64 11.21
CA VAL A 83 5.81 0.39 9.80
C VAL A 83 6.11 1.72 9.07
N GLY A 84 5.25 2.73 9.25
CA GLY A 84 5.45 4.06 8.67
C GLY A 84 6.76 4.72 9.10
N VAL A 85 7.08 4.68 10.40
CA VAL A 85 8.32 5.25 10.92
C VAL A 85 9.54 4.50 10.40
N LEU A 86 9.51 3.17 10.34
CA LEU A 86 10.65 2.38 9.88
C LEU A 86 10.92 2.60 8.38
N THR A 87 9.86 2.70 7.59
CA THR A 87 9.97 2.98 6.15
C THR A 87 10.53 4.39 5.90
N LEU A 88 9.99 5.40 6.58
CA LEU A 88 10.51 6.77 6.49
C LEU A 88 11.95 6.86 6.99
N ALA A 89 12.29 6.20 8.09
CA ALA A 89 13.66 6.12 8.62
C ALA A 89 14.60 5.48 7.60
N SER A 90 14.19 4.41 6.93
CA SER A 90 14.98 3.78 5.87
C SER A 90 15.18 4.68 4.65
N MET A 91 14.19 5.50 4.30
CA MET A 91 14.27 6.47 3.21
C MET A 91 15.26 7.60 3.54
N VAL A 92 15.25 8.09 4.78
CA VAL A 92 16.23 9.06 5.28
C VAL A 92 17.62 8.45 5.35
N PHE A 93 17.74 7.23 5.87
CA PHE A 93 19.02 6.53 5.98
C PHE A 93 19.66 6.27 4.62
N THR A 94 18.85 5.92 3.63
CA THR A 94 19.31 5.65 2.26
C THR A 94 19.48 6.90 1.41
N ARG A 95 19.15 8.09 1.95
CA ARG A 95 19.22 9.38 1.25
C ARG A 95 20.59 9.65 0.63
N HIS A 96 21.67 9.33 1.33
CA HIS A 96 23.04 9.60 0.87
C HIS A 96 23.71 8.40 0.18
N ARG A 97 22.99 7.30 -0.04
CA ARG A 97 23.51 6.11 -0.73
C ARG A 97 23.25 6.20 -2.23
N ALA A 98 24.18 5.69 -3.02
CA ALA A 98 24.07 5.63 -4.48
C ALA A 98 22.96 4.65 -4.92
N PHE A 99 22.58 4.76 -6.20
CA PHE A 99 21.77 3.74 -6.88
C PHE A 99 22.51 2.38 -6.83
N PRO A 100 21.83 1.25 -6.60
CA PRO A 100 20.38 1.03 -6.50
C PRO A 100 19.81 1.01 -5.07
N ILE A 101 20.67 1.03 -4.05
CA ILE A 101 20.30 0.84 -2.63
C ILE A 101 19.22 1.84 -2.19
N ARG A 102 19.32 3.09 -2.64
CA ARG A 102 18.33 4.15 -2.34
C ARG A 102 16.90 3.83 -2.77
N TRP A 103 16.73 3.05 -3.82
CA TRP A 103 15.41 2.73 -4.36
C TRP A 103 14.88 1.38 -3.85
N ILE A 104 15.78 0.45 -3.56
CA ILE A 104 15.42 -0.91 -3.15
C ILE A 104 15.16 -0.99 -1.64
N VAL A 105 15.95 -0.29 -0.83
CA VAL A 105 15.88 -0.45 0.63
C VAL A 105 14.54 0.02 1.21
N PRO A 106 13.99 1.20 0.86
CA PRO A 106 12.70 1.62 1.43
C PRO A 106 11.53 0.66 1.20
N PRO A 107 11.27 0.16 -0.03
CA PRO A 107 10.19 -0.81 -0.24
C PRO A 107 10.48 -2.16 0.41
N VAL A 108 11.74 -2.60 0.46
CA VAL A 108 12.10 -3.84 1.17
C VAL A 108 11.83 -3.71 2.68
N VAL A 109 12.21 -2.59 3.28
CA VAL A 109 11.94 -2.31 4.70
C VAL A 109 10.44 -2.20 4.96
N LEU A 110 9.66 -1.66 4.02
CA LEU A 110 8.20 -1.64 4.11
C LEU A 110 7.62 -3.05 4.20
N VAL A 111 7.98 -3.92 3.26
CA VAL A 111 7.45 -5.29 3.25
C VAL A 111 7.93 -6.07 4.47
N ALA A 112 9.19 -5.91 4.87
CA ALA A 112 9.74 -6.57 6.05
C ALA A 112 9.07 -6.11 7.35
N SER A 113 8.87 -4.81 7.53
CA SER A 113 8.20 -4.25 8.71
C SER A 113 6.72 -4.61 8.75
N MET A 114 6.03 -4.62 7.62
CA MET A 114 4.65 -5.06 7.55
C MET A 114 4.50 -6.51 8.00
N ARG A 115 5.41 -7.40 7.56
CA ARG A 115 5.43 -8.80 8.00
C ARG A 115 5.78 -8.97 9.49
N TYR A 116 6.59 -8.07 10.04
CA TYR A 116 6.99 -8.13 11.45
C TYR A 116 5.91 -7.59 12.40
N PHE A 117 5.33 -6.42 12.09
CA PHE A 117 4.37 -5.73 12.96
C PHE A 117 2.90 -6.08 12.67
N LEU A 118 2.58 -6.55 11.46
CA LEU A 118 1.23 -6.94 11.03
C LEU A 118 1.25 -8.30 10.29
N PRO A 119 1.60 -9.40 10.99
CA PRO A 119 1.71 -10.71 10.36
C PRO A 119 0.39 -11.19 9.74
N GLY A 120 -0.74 -11.05 10.46
CA GLY A 120 -2.05 -11.50 9.98
C GLY A 120 -2.54 -10.71 8.76
N THR A 121 -2.38 -9.38 8.79
CA THR A 121 -2.68 -8.54 7.62
C THR A 121 -1.78 -8.88 6.44
N SER A 122 -0.49 -9.14 6.68
CA SER A 122 0.46 -9.49 5.63
C SER A 122 0.11 -10.82 4.96
N ASP A 123 -0.28 -11.83 5.74
CA ASP A 123 -0.67 -13.15 5.23
C ASP A 123 -1.99 -13.06 4.43
N ASN A 124 -2.99 -12.32 4.93
CA ASN A 124 -4.24 -12.08 4.18
C ASN A 124 -4.00 -11.39 2.83
N ILE A 125 -3.09 -10.42 2.78
CA ILE A 125 -2.72 -9.74 1.53
C ILE A 125 -2.00 -10.71 0.59
N ALA A 126 -1.11 -11.55 1.11
CA ALA A 126 -0.38 -12.54 0.32
C ALA A 126 -1.33 -13.58 -0.29
N ASP A 127 -2.26 -14.12 0.51
CA ASP A 127 -3.27 -15.10 0.08
C ASP A 127 -4.19 -14.49 -0.97
N TYR A 128 -4.60 -13.23 -0.79
CA TYR A 128 -5.41 -12.53 -1.79
C TYR A 128 -4.67 -12.36 -3.11
N TYR A 129 -3.39 -11.99 -3.05
CA TYR A 129 -2.58 -11.84 -4.25
C TYR A 129 -2.42 -13.18 -4.97
N GLU A 130 -2.20 -14.27 -4.22
CA GLU A 130 -2.09 -15.62 -4.75
C GLU A 130 -3.38 -16.09 -5.42
N MET A 131 -4.54 -15.87 -4.80
CA MET A 131 -5.85 -16.16 -5.39
C MET A 131 -6.07 -15.39 -6.70
N LYS A 132 -5.68 -14.11 -6.76
CA LYS A 132 -5.80 -13.29 -7.97
C LYS A 132 -4.85 -13.73 -9.07
N GLU A 133 -3.63 -14.08 -8.71
CA GLU A 133 -2.62 -14.57 -9.64
C GLU A 133 -3.02 -15.92 -10.24
N GLU A 134 -3.57 -16.83 -9.45
CA GLU A 134 -4.05 -18.13 -9.93
C GLU A 134 -5.25 -17.98 -10.87
N ALA A 135 -6.13 -17.01 -10.59
CA ALA A 135 -7.27 -16.69 -11.45
C ALA A 135 -6.85 -16.07 -12.80
N LEU A 136 -5.75 -15.31 -12.84
CA LEU A 136 -5.26 -14.65 -14.05
C LEU A 136 -4.32 -15.55 -14.86
N SER A 137 -3.35 -16.21 -14.20
CA SER A 137 -2.33 -17.02 -14.85
C SER A 137 -1.71 -18.07 -13.91
N LYS A 138 -2.27 -19.28 -13.95
CA LYS A 138 -1.70 -20.49 -13.31
C LYS A 138 -0.19 -20.68 -13.53
N PRO A 139 0.38 -20.60 -14.76
CA PRO A 139 1.81 -20.87 -14.96
C PRO A 139 2.71 -19.85 -14.25
N PHE A 140 2.25 -18.60 -14.10
CA PHE A 140 3.02 -17.58 -13.37
C PHE A 140 3.04 -17.88 -11.87
N SER A 141 1.91 -18.32 -11.31
CA SER A 141 1.80 -18.72 -9.91
C SER A 141 2.71 -19.91 -9.56
N GLU A 142 2.77 -20.92 -10.42
CA GLU A 142 3.64 -22.09 -10.24
C GLU A 142 5.12 -21.71 -10.36
N ALA A 143 5.48 -20.88 -11.35
CA ALA A 143 6.84 -20.37 -11.51
C ALA A 143 7.29 -19.56 -10.29
N ARG A 144 6.43 -18.66 -9.77
CA ARG A 144 6.72 -17.87 -8.57
C ARG A 144 6.93 -18.76 -7.35
N ARG A 145 6.03 -19.74 -7.10
CA ARG A 145 6.18 -20.70 -5.98
C ARG A 145 7.49 -21.49 -6.09
N ALA A 146 7.85 -21.93 -7.29
CA ALA A 146 9.13 -22.62 -7.54
C ALA A 146 10.35 -21.71 -7.28
N GLN A 147 10.33 -20.46 -7.73
CA GLN A 147 11.40 -19.50 -7.40
C GLN A 147 11.48 -19.22 -5.90
N TRP A 148 10.34 -19.16 -5.21
CA TRP A 148 10.30 -18.90 -3.77
C TRP A 148 10.86 -20.07 -2.95
N ALA A 149 10.59 -21.31 -3.38
CA ALA A 149 11.22 -22.49 -2.79
C ALA A 149 12.75 -22.45 -2.94
N ARG A 150 13.25 -22.07 -4.12
CA ARG A 150 14.70 -21.90 -4.37
C ARG A 150 15.30 -20.79 -3.51
N ALA A 151 14.64 -19.64 -3.43
CA ALA A 151 15.09 -18.52 -2.61
C ALA A 151 15.20 -18.90 -1.14
N LYS A 152 14.23 -19.66 -0.60
CA LYS A 152 14.28 -20.20 0.77
C LYS A 152 15.48 -21.12 0.96
N GLN A 153 15.75 -22.03 0.00
CA GLN A 153 16.91 -22.91 0.06
C GLN A 153 18.22 -22.12 0.10
N PHE A 154 18.41 -21.15 -0.80
CA PHE A 154 19.60 -20.28 -0.79
C PHE A 154 19.75 -19.48 0.51
N TRP A 155 18.63 -19.04 1.11
CA TRP A 155 18.65 -18.33 2.38
C TRP A 155 19.18 -19.20 3.52
N TYR A 156 18.65 -20.42 3.68
CA TYR A 156 19.11 -21.34 4.72
C TYR A 156 20.57 -21.76 4.49
N THR A 157 20.92 -22.14 3.26
CA THR A 157 22.31 -22.48 2.89
C THR A 157 23.26 -21.31 3.14
N GLY A 158 22.84 -20.07 2.88
CA GLY A 158 23.64 -18.87 3.16
C GLY A 158 23.86 -18.63 4.66
N ILE A 159 22.84 -18.83 5.49
CA ILE A 159 22.95 -18.74 6.96
C ILE A 159 23.93 -19.80 7.48
N ASP A 160 23.81 -21.03 6.99
CA ASP A 160 24.68 -22.14 7.40
C ASP A 160 26.14 -21.86 7.01
N HIS A 161 26.37 -21.33 5.80
CA HIS A 161 27.70 -20.90 5.37
C HIS A 161 28.25 -19.74 6.20
N PHE A 162 27.40 -18.81 6.66
CA PHE A 162 27.85 -17.70 7.51
C PHE A 162 28.30 -18.19 8.89
N GLN A 163 27.59 -19.15 9.50
CA GLN A 163 27.98 -19.76 10.77
C GLN A 163 29.30 -20.52 10.62
N MET A 164 29.41 -21.39 9.61
CA MET A 164 30.66 -22.10 9.31
C MET A 164 31.81 -21.15 8.98
N THR A 165 31.54 -20.01 8.34
CA THR A 165 32.57 -18.99 8.03
C THR A 165 33.05 -18.31 9.31
N ARG A 166 32.16 -17.99 10.26
CA ARG A 166 32.56 -17.46 11.57
C ARG A 166 33.43 -18.44 12.35
N GLU A 167 33.03 -19.71 12.39
CA GLU A 167 33.80 -20.76 13.06
C GLU A 167 35.16 -20.98 12.40
N LYS A 168 35.21 -21.02 11.07
CA LYS A 168 36.45 -21.10 10.30
C LYS A 168 37.33 -19.87 10.52
N LEU A 169 36.77 -18.66 10.50
CA LEU A 169 37.54 -17.43 10.76
C LEU A 169 38.14 -17.43 12.16
N ALA A 170 37.40 -17.86 13.19
CA ALA A 170 37.93 -17.99 14.54
C ALA A 170 39.07 -19.02 14.63
N GLY A 171 38.90 -20.19 14.00
CA GLY A 171 39.92 -21.22 13.94
C GLY A 171 41.17 -20.80 13.16
N THR A 172 40.98 -20.10 12.04
CA THR A 172 42.08 -19.63 11.18
C THR A 172 42.84 -18.49 11.86
N TRP A 173 42.13 -17.57 12.51
CA TRP A 173 42.74 -16.48 13.31
C TRP A 173 43.62 -17.04 14.42
N MET A 174 43.14 -18.04 15.17
CA MET A 174 43.96 -18.71 16.20
C MET A 174 45.16 -19.44 15.61
N SER A 175 45.03 -20.10 14.45
CA SER A 175 46.16 -20.77 13.80
C SER A 175 47.20 -19.79 13.23
N SER A 176 46.78 -18.62 12.75
CA SER A 176 47.69 -17.59 12.25
C SER A 176 48.45 -16.91 13.40
N VAL A 177 47.79 -16.64 14.53
CA VAL A 177 48.45 -16.11 15.73
C VAL A 177 49.48 -17.12 16.27
N ARG A 178 49.16 -18.42 16.29
CA ARG A 178 50.11 -19.48 16.69
C ARG A 178 51.27 -19.65 15.71
N GLY A 179 51.03 -19.61 14.40
CA GLY A 179 52.11 -19.72 13.41
C GLY A 179 53.09 -18.53 13.42
N LEU A 180 52.62 -17.35 13.83
CA LEU A 180 53.48 -16.20 14.09
C LEU A 180 54.28 -16.40 15.38
N GLU A 181 53.67 -16.93 16.44
CA GLU A 181 54.34 -17.26 17.70
C GLU A 181 55.43 -18.34 17.52
N ASP A 182 55.17 -19.37 16.71
CA ASP A 182 56.10 -20.47 16.43
C ASP A 182 57.27 -20.05 15.51
N SER A 183 57.03 -19.15 14.55
CA SER A 183 58.08 -18.69 13.62
C SER A 183 58.91 -17.52 14.15
N THR A 184 58.34 -16.70 15.03
CA THR A 184 59.00 -15.47 15.54
C THR A 184 59.41 -15.57 17.00
N GLY A 185 58.96 -16.60 17.73
CA GLY A 185 59.25 -16.79 19.16
C GLY A 185 58.67 -15.71 20.08
N LEU A 186 57.83 -14.80 19.55
CA LEU A 186 57.21 -13.70 20.27
C LEU A 186 55.83 -14.12 20.80
N GLN A 187 55.61 -13.98 22.11
CA GLN A 187 54.33 -14.29 22.78
C GLN A 187 53.26 -13.21 22.53
N VAL A 188 52.78 -13.10 21.29
CA VAL A 188 51.77 -12.11 20.88
C VAL A 188 50.40 -12.38 21.53
N SER A 189 50.13 -13.63 21.87
CA SER A 189 48.92 -14.09 22.56
C SER A 189 48.80 -13.52 23.98
N SER A 190 49.91 -13.35 24.70
CA SER A 190 49.93 -12.82 26.07
C SER A 190 49.67 -11.31 26.15
N ILE A 191 50.06 -10.56 25.11
CA ILE A 191 49.91 -9.09 25.06
C ILE A 191 48.47 -8.70 24.73
N LEU A 192 47.81 -9.42 23.80
CA LEU A 192 46.39 -9.23 23.50
C LEU A 192 45.47 -9.69 24.65
N ALA A 193 45.80 -10.81 25.31
CA ALA A 193 45.08 -11.23 26.51
C ALA A 193 45.23 -10.24 27.68
N GLY A 194 46.33 -9.48 27.72
CA GLY A 194 46.56 -8.42 28.71
C GLY A 194 45.83 -7.09 28.40
N SER A 195 45.44 -6.83 27.14
CA SER A 195 44.77 -5.57 26.77
C SER A 195 43.26 -5.58 26.92
N ASP A 196 42.62 -6.75 27.04
CA ASP A 196 41.20 -6.88 27.35
C ASP A 196 40.85 -6.57 28.82
N ALA A 197 41.85 -6.23 29.65
CA ALA A 197 41.66 -5.73 31.00
C ALA A 197 41.50 -4.19 31.04
N THR A 198 40.35 -3.66 30.60
CA THR A 198 39.85 -2.35 31.07
C THR A 198 38.32 -2.27 30.97
N PRO A 199 37.70 -1.44 31.84
CA PRO A 199 36.87 -1.85 32.96
C PRO A 199 35.44 -2.26 32.55
N SER A 200 34.92 -3.31 33.18
CA SER A 200 33.51 -3.67 33.13
C SER A 200 32.64 -2.50 33.60
N ALA A 201 31.92 -1.89 32.66
CA ALA A 201 30.79 -1.02 32.96
C ALA A 201 29.68 -1.88 33.59
N THR A 202 29.44 -1.65 34.87
CA THR A 202 28.39 -2.24 35.69
C THR A 202 27.00 -2.03 35.07
N PRO A 203 26.18 -3.07 34.89
CA PRO A 203 24.73 -2.93 34.93
C PRO A 203 24.25 -3.38 36.30
N ASN A 204 23.71 -2.43 37.07
CA ASN A 204 22.98 -2.68 38.30
C ASN A 204 21.83 -3.69 38.05
N SER A 205 21.91 -4.86 38.69
CA SER A 205 20.80 -5.79 38.85
C SER A 205 20.58 -6.07 40.34
N VAL A 206 19.71 -5.23 40.90
CA VAL A 206 18.71 -5.47 41.95
C VAL A 206 18.89 -6.75 42.79
N GLU A 207 19.27 -6.53 44.04
CA GLU A 207 19.30 -7.49 45.15
C GLU A 207 17.86 -7.87 45.60
N PRO A 208 17.54 -9.16 45.81
CA PRO A 208 16.50 -9.53 46.74
C PRO A 208 17.12 -10.08 48.03
N LYS A 209 16.98 -9.28 49.09
CA LYS A 209 17.15 -9.63 50.51
C LYS A 209 16.71 -11.07 50.82
N GLN A 210 17.67 -11.93 51.16
CA GLN A 210 17.35 -13.13 51.94
C GLN A 210 17.26 -12.74 53.42
N ALA A 211 16.05 -12.81 53.95
CA ALA A 211 15.75 -12.63 55.36
C ALA A 211 16.40 -13.74 56.19
N ARG A 212 17.38 -13.34 56.99
CA ARG A 212 18.01 -14.12 58.07
C ARG A 212 16.95 -14.44 59.12
N LYS A 213 16.44 -15.67 59.14
CA LYS A 213 15.96 -16.30 60.38
C LYS A 213 17.19 -16.73 61.17
N LEU A 214 17.30 -16.33 62.43
CA LEU A 214 17.88 -17.11 63.53
C LEU A 214 17.62 -16.34 64.83
N VAL A 215 16.86 -17.00 65.73
CA VAL A 215 16.78 -16.91 67.20
C VAL A 215 16.83 -15.53 67.85
#